data_AF-A0A930N0K8-F1
#
_entry.id   AF-A0A930N0K8-F1
#
_cell.length_a   1.000
_cell.length_b   1.000
_cell.length_c   1.000
_cell.angle_alpha   90.00
_cell.angle_beta   90.00
_cell.angle_gamma   90.00
#
_symmetry.space_group_name_H-M   'P 1'
#
loop_
_entity.id
_entity.type
_entity.pdbx_description
1 polymer ?
#
loop_
_entity_poly.entity_id
_entity_poly.type
_entity_poly.pdbx_seq_one_letter_code
_entity_poly.pdbx_strand_id
1 'polypeptide(L)'
;MQDLDIRGARVHNLKDVDAHIPRYSLTVFTGLSGSGKSSLAFDTIYAEGQRRYIETFSSYARGFLGGGLERPDVDEITGLGPVISIEQKTTNRNPRSTVGTVTEIYDFFRLLYARAGTALSYLSGKPMVRYTEEQILELLLERYEGKKVLLLAPVVKQRKGHYKELFEQLRKKSFLTVRVDGELREITYGMKLDRYKLHSVEVQTDKLTIAEKNRDRLLASLRLTLKEGDGVMMLQEIATGEVAYFSRHLMDPETGLSYNEPAPHNFSFNSPNGSCPRCKGLGAVRVIELDSIVPARPKSIYAG
;
A
#
# COMPACT_ATOMS: atom_id res chain seq x y z
N MET A 1 -4.50 -45.46 -15.03
CA MET A 1 -3.68 -44.24 -15.20
C MET A 1 -2.30 -44.72 -15.60
N GLN A 2 -1.71 -44.19 -16.67
CA GLN A 2 -0.53 -44.78 -17.32
C GLN A 2 0.78 -44.23 -16.71
N ASP A 3 1.75 -45.11 -16.45
CA ASP A 3 3.11 -44.75 -16.01
C ASP A 3 3.83 -43.87 -17.06
N LEU A 4 4.95 -43.27 -16.65
CA LEU A 4 5.76 -42.45 -17.55
C LEU A 4 6.77 -43.36 -18.28
N ASP A 5 6.54 -43.56 -19.57
CA ASP A 5 7.45 -44.30 -20.44
C ASP A 5 8.14 -43.33 -21.40
N ILE A 6 9.45 -43.48 -21.53
CA ILE A 6 10.33 -42.70 -22.39
C ILE A 6 11.04 -43.68 -23.30
N ARG A 7 11.01 -43.43 -24.61
CA ARG A 7 11.66 -44.26 -25.62
C ARG A 7 12.63 -43.45 -26.47
N GLY A 8 13.83 -43.99 -26.66
CA GLY A 8 14.84 -43.44 -27.57
C GLY A 8 15.30 -42.03 -27.22
N ALA A 9 15.54 -41.72 -25.94
CA ALA A 9 16.04 -40.40 -25.55
C ALA A 9 17.52 -40.23 -25.96
N ARG A 10 17.81 -39.17 -26.73
CA ARG A 10 19.14 -38.88 -27.33
C ARG A 10 19.63 -37.46 -27.06
N VAL A 11 18.96 -36.73 -26.16
CA VAL A 11 19.37 -35.37 -25.80
C VAL A 11 20.79 -35.34 -25.20
N HIS A 12 21.64 -34.46 -25.72
CA HIS A 12 23.05 -34.30 -25.35
C HIS A 12 23.88 -35.58 -25.49
N ASN A 13 24.22 -36.24 -24.38
CA ASN A 13 25.06 -37.43 -24.35
C ASN A 13 24.27 -38.71 -24.06
N LEU A 14 22.94 -38.65 -24.05
CA LEU A 14 22.09 -39.83 -23.98
C LEU A 14 22.26 -40.68 -25.25
N LYS A 15 22.32 -41.99 -25.07
CA LYS A 15 22.58 -42.95 -26.13
C LYS A 15 21.35 -43.83 -26.36
N ASP A 16 20.30 -43.24 -26.90
CA ASP A 16 19.05 -43.94 -27.24
C ASP A 16 18.44 -44.65 -26.03
N VAL A 17 18.23 -43.88 -24.96
CA VAL A 17 17.85 -44.40 -23.64
C VAL A 17 16.34 -44.59 -23.54
N ASP A 18 15.93 -45.80 -23.20
CA ASP A 18 14.57 -46.11 -22.76
C ASP A 18 14.48 -46.06 -21.22
N ALA A 19 13.41 -45.49 -20.70
CA ALA A 19 13.18 -45.40 -19.26
C ALA A 19 11.69 -45.55 -18.92
N HIS A 20 11.42 -46.31 -17.87
CA HIS A 20 10.10 -46.45 -17.26
C HIS A 20 10.11 -45.87 -15.85
N ILE A 21 9.19 -44.96 -15.57
CA ILE A 21 9.08 -44.25 -14.29
C ILE A 21 7.67 -44.44 -13.72
N PRO A 22 7.53 -45.11 -12.57
CA PRO A 22 6.22 -45.36 -11.97
C PRO A 22 5.61 -44.05 -11.48
N ARG A 23 4.34 -43.81 -11.80
CA ARG A 23 3.63 -42.62 -11.30
C ARG A 23 3.41 -42.68 -9.78
N TYR A 24 3.22 -41.50 -9.18
CA TYR A 24 2.99 -41.33 -7.74
C TYR A 24 4.13 -41.88 -6.86
N SER A 25 5.33 -41.91 -7.40
CA SER A 25 6.54 -42.34 -6.70
C SER A 25 7.51 -41.17 -6.53
N LEU A 26 8.34 -41.26 -5.48
CA LEU A 26 9.56 -40.46 -5.40
C LEU A 26 10.65 -41.16 -6.20
N THR A 27 10.79 -40.80 -7.47
CA THR A 27 11.85 -41.32 -8.34
C THR A 27 13.12 -40.47 -8.24
N VAL A 28 14.26 -41.11 -8.00
CA VAL A 28 15.56 -40.45 -7.83
C VAL A 28 16.50 -40.86 -8.97
N PHE A 29 16.95 -39.88 -9.76
CA PHE A 29 17.99 -40.10 -10.77
C PHE A 29 19.37 -39.98 -10.12
N THR A 30 20.17 -41.04 -10.17
CA THR A 30 21.52 -41.10 -9.57
C THR A 30 22.56 -41.56 -10.60
N GLY A 31 23.83 -41.28 -10.33
CA GLY A 31 24.96 -41.56 -11.22
C GLY A 31 26.05 -40.50 -11.19
N LEU A 32 27.21 -40.81 -11.80
CA LEU A 32 28.39 -39.93 -11.85
C LEU A 32 28.11 -38.58 -12.50
N SER A 33 28.87 -37.53 -12.15
CA SER A 33 28.76 -36.24 -12.84
C SER A 33 28.93 -36.41 -14.36
N GLY A 34 28.09 -35.75 -15.15
CA GLY A 34 28.09 -35.91 -16.62
C GLY A 34 27.43 -37.19 -17.15
N SER A 35 26.85 -38.06 -16.31
CA SER A 35 26.21 -39.31 -16.76
C SER A 35 24.90 -39.15 -17.55
N GLY A 36 24.48 -37.92 -17.90
CA GLY A 36 23.23 -37.67 -18.61
C GLY A 36 21.97 -37.54 -17.73
N LYS A 37 22.09 -37.53 -16.40
CA LYS A 37 20.94 -37.35 -15.47
C LYS A 37 20.14 -36.09 -15.78
N SER A 38 20.81 -34.95 -15.88
CA SER A 38 20.16 -33.67 -16.16
C SER A 38 19.58 -33.64 -17.56
N SER A 39 20.25 -34.28 -18.52
CA SER A 39 19.78 -34.39 -19.90
C SER A 39 18.47 -35.18 -19.99
N LEU A 40 18.33 -36.27 -19.23
CA LEU A 40 17.09 -37.01 -19.17
C LEU A 40 16.01 -36.27 -18.35
N ALA A 41 16.34 -35.77 -17.17
CA ALA A 41 15.36 -35.17 -16.25
C ALA A 41 14.87 -33.78 -16.71
N PHE A 42 15.79 -32.88 -17.05
CA PHE A 42 15.49 -31.49 -17.38
C PHE A 42 15.36 -31.29 -18.89
N ASP A 43 16.37 -31.68 -19.64
CA ASP A 43 16.43 -31.37 -21.08
C ASP A 43 15.52 -32.27 -21.93
N THR A 44 15.04 -33.39 -21.39
CA THR A 44 14.08 -34.29 -22.05
C THR A 44 12.70 -34.25 -21.38
N ILE A 45 12.56 -34.76 -20.14
CA ILE A 45 11.25 -34.91 -19.48
C ILE A 45 10.60 -33.56 -19.19
N TYR A 46 11.31 -32.66 -18.51
CA TYR A 46 10.78 -31.33 -18.18
C TYR A 46 10.55 -30.48 -19.42
N ALA A 47 11.51 -30.45 -20.35
CA ALA A 47 11.38 -29.72 -21.61
C ALA A 47 10.15 -30.15 -22.41
N GLU A 48 9.95 -31.46 -22.58
CA GLU A 48 8.77 -31.99 -23.28
C GLU A 48 7.48 -31.71 -22.52
N GLY A 49 7.49 -31.81 -21.19
CA GLY A 49 6.33 -31.54 -20.34
C GLY A 49 5.90 -30.08 -20.40
N GLN A 50 6.86 -29.16 -20.33
CA GLN A 50 6.63 -27.73 -20.46
C GLN A 50 6.12 -27.37 -21.86
N ARG A 51 6.72 -27.94 -22.92
CA ARG A 51 6.31 -27.75 -24.31
C ARG A 51 4.86 -28.19 -24.53
N ARG A 52 4.52 -29.43 -24.15
CA ARG A 52 3.15 -29.96 -24.27
C ARG A 52 2.14 -29.11 -23.50
N TYR A 53 2.51 -28.64 -22.31
CA TYR A 53 1.66 -27.75 -21.53
C TYR A 53 1.41 -26.41 -22.24
N ILE A 54 2.46 -25.76 -22.76
CA ILE A 54 2.36 -24.50 -23.53
C ILE A 54 1.54 -24.70 -24.82
N GLU A 55 1.61 -25.87 -25.45
CA GLU A 55 0.83 -26.18 -26.66
C GLU A 55 -0.68 -26.21 -26.44
N THR A 56 -1.14 -26.37 -25.20
CA THR A 56 -2.57 -26.30 -24.85
C THR A 56 -3.12 -24.87 -24.81
N PHE A 57 -2.26 -23.85 -24.80
CA PHE A 57 -2.67 -22.45 -24.75
C PHE A 57 -3.07 -21.92 -26.14
N SER A 58 -3.77 -20.78 -26.13
CA SER A 58 -4.18 -20.08 -27.35
C SER A 58 -3.00 -19.79 -28.28
N SER A 59 -3.25 -19.72 -29.59
CA SER A 59 -2.22 -19.41 -30.61
C SER A 59 -1.47 -18.12 -30.32
N TYR A 60 -2.15 -17.12 -29.78
CA TYR A 60 -1.55 -15.86 -29.33
C TYR A 60 -0.62 -16.07 -28.13
N ALA A 61 -1.08 -16.78 -27.08
CA ALA A 61 -0.28 -17.03 -25.88
C ALA A 61 0.98 -17.85 -26.17
N ARG A 62 0.92 -18.78 -27.14
CA ARG A 62 2.08 -19.54 -27.61
C ARG A 62 3.20 -18.66 -28.14
N GLY A 63 2.87 -17.56 -28.84
CA GLY A 63 3.88 -16.60 -29.33
C GLY A 63 4.66 -15.90 -28.22
N PHE A 64 4.05 -15.71 -27.04
CA PHE A 64 4.68 -15.04 -25.89
C PHE A 64 5.33 -15.99 -24.89
N LEU A 65 4.79 -17.19 -24.71
CA LEU A 65 5.18 -18.13 -23.65
C LEU A 65 6.29 -19.11 -24.04
N GLY A 66 6.69 -19.14 -25.31
CA GLY A 66 7.72 -20.06 -25.77
C GLY A 66 7.55 -20.51 -27.21
N GLY A 67 7.14 -19.60 -28.10
CA GLY A 67 7.19 -19.83 -29.53
C GLY A 67 8.65 -20.07 -29.93
N GLY A 68 9.06 -21.33 -29.96
CA GLY A 68 10.45 -21.73 -30.17
C GLY A 68 11.05 -22.66 -29.11
N LEU A 69 10.27 -23.25 -28.20
CA LEU A 69 10.79 -24.38 -27.40
C LEU A 69 11.15 -25.54 -28.35
N GLU A 70 12.44 -25.80 -28.50
CA GLU A 70 12.94 -26.91 -29.31
C GLU A 70 12.39 -28.23 -28.77
N ARG A 71 11.96 -29.09 -29.69
CA ARG A 71 11.56 -30.45 -29.32
C ARG A 71 12.80 -31.21 -28.88
N PRO A 72 12.80 -31.85 -27.70
CA PRO A 72 13.89 -32.72 -27.31
C PRO A 72 13.99 -33.90 -28.29
N ASP A 73 15.21 -34.37 -28.54
CA ASP A 73 15.48 -35.56 -29.35
C ASP A 73 15.11 -36.82 -28.56
N VAL A 74 13.88 -37.27 -28.77
CA VAL A 74 13.27 -38.46 -28.16
C VAL A 74 12.22 -39.03 -29.12
N ASP A 75 12.10 -40.36 -29.21
CA ASP A 75 11.14 -40.98 -30.12
C ASP A 75 9.71 -40.87 -29.60
N GLU A 76 9.50 -41.23 -28.33
CA GLU A 76 8.17 -41.23 -27.73
C GLU A 76 8.26 -40.99 -26.22
N ILE A 77 7.33 -40.18 -25.69
CA ILE A 77 7.09 -40.08 -24.25
C ILE A 77 5.58 -40.21 -24.00
N THR A 78 5.17 -41.26 -23.30
CA THR A 78 3.78 -41.50 -22.90
C THR A 78 3.59 -41.29 -21.40
N GLY A 79 2.37 -40.98 -20.98
CA GLY A 79 2.10 -40.76 -19.56
C GLY A 79 2.84 -39.55 -18.98
N LEU A 80 3.13 -38.51 -19.75
CA LEU A 80 3.68 -37.24 -19.27
C LEU A 80 2.56 -36.23 -18.95
N GLY A 81 2.49 -35.76 -17.70
CA GLY A 81 1.60 -34.67 -17.28
C GLY A 81 2.31 -33.30 -17.31
N PRO A 82 1.64 -32.22 -16.86
CA PRO A 82 2.30 -30.94 -16.63
C PRO A 82 3.46 -31.10 -15.64
N VAL A 83 4.64 -30.57 -15.98
CA VAL A 83 5.86 -30.71 -15.17
C VAL A 83 6.28 -29.35 -14.63
N ILE A 84 6.77 -29.32 -13.39
CA ILE A 84 7.35 -28.15 -12.75
C ILE A 84 8.81 -28.46 -12.44
N SER A 85 9.72 -27.60 -12.90
CA SER A 85 11.13 -27.65 -12.50
C SER A 85 11.34 -26.79 -11.27
N ILE A 86 12.00 -27.34 -10.25
CA ILE A 86 12.47 -26.61 -9.06
C ILE A 86 13.99 -26.68 -9.07
N GLU A 87 14.61 -25.61 -9.53
CA GLU A 87 16.06 -25.48 -9.65
C GLU A 87 16.61 -24.43 -8.70
N GLN A 88 17.88 -24.60 -8.30
CA GLN A 88 18.65 -23.56 -7.63
C GLN A 88 19.18 -22.52 -8.64
N LYS A 89 18.31 -21.98 -9.50
CA LYS A 89 18.65 -20.80 -10.31
C LYS A 89 18.62 -19.57 -9.42
N THR A 90 19.61 -18.68 -9.59
CA THR A 90 19.68 -17.44 -8.82
C THR A 90 18.39 -16.65 -9.02
N THR A 91 17.65 -16.41 -7.95
CA THR A 91 16.46 -15.57 -7.98
C THR A 91 16.87 -14.18 -8.43
N ASN A 92 16.13 -13.61 -9.39
CA ASN A 92 16.34 -12.25 -9.87
C ASN A 92 16.51 -11.30 -8.69
N ARG A 93 17.63 -10.57 -8.64
CA ARG A 93 17.97 -9.61 -7.57
C ARG A 93 17.19 -8.31 -7.75
N ASN A 94 15.86 -8.39 -7.75
CA ASN A 94 15.04 -7.20 -7.64
C ASN A 94 15.13 -6.69 -6.18
N PRO A 95 15.58 -5.46 -5.93
CA PRO A 95 15.71 -4.92 -4.57
C PRO A 95 14.38 -4.81 -3.82
N ARG A 96 13.25 -4.94 -4.51
CA ARG A 96 11.89 -4.96 -3.94
C ARG A 96 11.34 -6.36 -3.72
N SER A 97 12.05 -7.40 -4.13
CA SER A 97 11.66 -8.78 -3.87
C SER A 97 12.28 -9.23 -2.54
N THR A 98 11.41 -9.50 -1.57
CA THR A 98 11.74 -10.08 -0.27
C THR A 98 11.22 -11.51 -0.19
N VAL A 99 11.69 -12.27 0.80
CA VAL A 99 11.14 -13.60 1.10
C VAL A 99 9.62 -13.56 1.19
N GLY A 100 9.06 -12.59 1.92
CA GLY A 100 7.61 -12.46 2.09
C GLY A 100 6.85 -12.17 0.80
N THR A 101 7.45 -11.44 -0.16
CA THR A 101 6.81 -11.22 -1.47
C THR A 101 6.90 -12.43 -2.39
N VAL A 102 7.99 -13.22 -2.30
CA VAL A 102 8.18 -14.42 -3.14
C VAL A 102 7.30 -15.57 -2.66
N THR A 103 7.10 -15.69 -1.35
CA THR A 103 6.21 -16.70 -0.76
C THR A 103 4.76 -16.25 -0.64
N GLU A 104 4.43 -15.04 -1.10
CA GLU A 104 3.11 -14.38 -0.96
C GLU A 104 2.62 -14.20 0.49
N ILE A 105 3.39 -14.62 1.50
CA ILE A 105 3.07 -14.43 2.93
C ILE A 105 2.84 -12.94 3.24
N TYR A 106 3.63 -12.06 2.61
CA TYR A 106 3.46 -10.62 2.80
C TYR A 106 2.10 -10.13 2.33
N ASP A 107 1.53 -10.73 1.30
CA ASP A 107 0.22 -10.34 0.77
C ASP A 107 -0.89 -10.65 1.77
N PHE A 108 -0.78 -11.78 2.48
CA PHE A 108 -1.65 -12.10 3.61
C PHE A 108 -1.46 -11.14 4.78
N PHE A 109 -0.21 -10.76 5.11
CA PHE A 109 0.02 -9.73 6.13
C PHE A 109 -0.63 -8.41 5.78
N ARG A 110 -0.51 -7.94 4.53
CA ARG A 110 -1.18 -6.70 4.10
C ARG A 110 -2.70 -6.77 4.30
N LEU A 111 -3.30 -7.92 3.99
CA LEU A 111 -4.73 -8.14 4.19
C LEU A 111 -5.09 -8.15 5.69
N LEU A 112 -4.30 -8.88 6.50
CA LEU A 112 -4.48 -8.96 7.94
C LEU A 112 -4.43 -7.58 8.60
N TYR A 113 -3.40 -6.79 8.31
CA TYR A 113 -3.25 -5.45 8.88
C TYR A 113 -4.33 -4.47 8.39
N ALA A 114 -4.79 -4.59 7.14
CA ALA A 114 -5.89 -3.77 6.64
C ALA A 114 -7.24 -4.09 7.31
N ARG A 115 -7.48 -5.35 7.68
CA ARG A 115 -8.78 -5.79 8.20
C ARG A 115 -8.86 -5.83 9.72
N ALA A 116 -7.78 -6.19 10.39
CA ALA A 116 -7.74 -6.47 11.83
C ALA A 116 -6.72 -5.60 12.58
N GLY A 117 -5.94 -4.76 11.89
CA GLY A 117 -4.96 -3.90 12.53
C GLY A 117 -5.62 -2.73 13.27
N THR A 118 -5.26 -2.55 14.54
CA THR A 118 -5.58 -1.32 15.28
C THR A 118 -4.56 -0.24 14.92
N ALA A 119 -5.02 0.85 14.28
CA ALA A 119 -4.16 1.96 13.94
C ALA A 119 -3.81 2.78 15.18
N LEU A 120 -2.55 3.21 15.29
CA LEU A 120 -2.07 4.09 16.37
C LEU A 120 -1.62 5.43 15.78
N SER A 121 -1.85 6.52 16.52
CA SER A 121 -1.30 7.83 16.20
C SER A 121 0.22 7.82 16.35
N TYR A 122 0.96 8.25 15.31
CA TYR A 122 2.41 8.41 15.44
C TYR A 122 2.82 9.66 16.24
N LEU A 123 1.86 10.54 16.57
CA LEU A 123 2.10 11.74 17.38
C LEU A 123 1.81 11.49 18.87
N SER A 124 0.66 10.91 19.21
CA SER A 124 0.25 10.67 20.60
C SER A 124 0.51 9.24 21.09
N GLY A 125 0.71 8.28 20.18
CA GLY A 125 0.82 6.86 20.51
C GLY A 125 -0.52 6.18 20.87
N LYS A 126 -1.63 6.91 20.86
CA LYS A 126 -2.95 6.39 21.24
C LYS A 126 -3.67 5.69 20.09
N PRO A 127 -4.61 4.77 20.38
CA PRO A 127 -5.46 4.17 19.36
C PRO A 127 -6.26 5.22 18.58
N MET A 128 -6.24 5.10 17.26
CA MET A 128 -7.07 5.91 16.39
C MET A 128 -8.53 5.46 16.53
N VAL A 129 -9.44 6.42 16.62
CA VAL A 129 -10.88 6.18 16.73
C VAL A 129 -11.59 6.64 15.46
N ARG A 130 -12.77 6.09 15.21
CA ARG A 130 -13.71 6.57 14.19
C ARG A 130 -15.10 6.54 14.80
N TYR A 131 -15.94 7.47 14.38
CA TYR A 131 -17.31 7.56 14.88
C TYR A 131 -18.31 7.59 13.73
N THR A 132 -19.47 6.97 13.91
CA THR A 132 -20.62 7.21 13.04
C THR A 132 -21.22 8.59 13.31
N GLU A 133 -22.05 9.11 12.41
CA GLU A 133 -22.70 10.41 12.60
C GLU A 133 -23.54 10.44 13.87
N GLU A 134 -24.22 9.33 14.17
CA GLU A 134 -25.01 9.13 15.39
C GLU A 134 -24.12 9.11 16.65
N GLN A 135 -22.98 8.41 16.61
CA GLN A 135 -22.03 8.40 17.74
C GLN A 135 -21.43 9.78 18.00
N ILE A 136 -21.12 10.55 16.94
CA ILE A 136 -20.64 11.93 17.10
C ILE A 136 -21.75 12.78 17.73
N LEU A 137 -22.99 12.66 17.25
CA LEU A 137 -24.13 13.39 17.81
C LEU A 137 -24.32 13.09 19.31
N GLU A 138 -24.28 11.82 19.69
CA GLU A 138 -24.37 11.39 21.10
C GLU A 138 -23.23 11.95 21.95
N LEU A 139 -21.97 11.88 21.47
CA LEU A 139 -20.82 12.47 22.16
C LEU A 139 -20.92 13.98 22.34
N LEU A 140 -21.48 14.68 21.34
CA LEU A 140 -21.72 16.11 21.41
C LEU A 140 -22.74 16.44 22.50
N LEU A 141 -23.87 15.73 22.52
CA LEU A 141 -24.92 15.91 23.52
C LEU A 141 -24.41 15.54 24.92
N GLU A 142 -23.65 14.46 25.07
CA GLU A 142 -23.12 14.04 26.37
C GLU A 142 -22.11 15.05 26.95
N ARG A 143 -21.16 15.53 26.14
CA ARG A 143 -20.01 16.32 26.62
C ARG A 143 -20.22 17.83 26.56
N TYR A 144 -21.12 18.29 25.70
CA TYR A 144 -21.28 19.72 25.41
C TYR A 144 -22.71 20.25 25.62
N GLU A 145 -23.60 19.51 26.28
CA GLU A 145 -24.95 20.00 26.61
C GLU A 145 -24.91 21.38 27.28
N GLY A 146 -25.71 22.32 26.76
CA GLY A 146 -25.80 23.69 27.24
C GLY A 146 -24.66 24.62 26.79
N LYS A 147 -23.59 24.10 26.18
CA LYS A 147 -22.44 24.91 25.73
C LYS A 147 -22.68 25.55 24.37
N LYS A 148 -22.19 26.78 24.21
CA LYS A 148 -22.15 27.48 22.91
C LYS A 148 -20.90 27.09 22.14
N VAL A 149 -21.07 26.56 20.94
CA VAL A 149 -19.98 25.99 20.14
C VAL A 149 -19.98 26.53 18.70
N LEU A 150 -18.81 26.45 18.08
CA LEU A 150 -18.61 26.63 16.64
C LEU A 150 -18.34 25.26 16.02
N LEU A 151 -19.08 24.93 14.97
CA LEU A 151 -18.78 23.78 14.12
C LEU A 151 -17.92 24.26 12.95
N LEU A 152 -16.78 23.62 12.78
CA LEU A 152 -15.73 24.00 11.85
C LEU A 152 -15.38 22.80 10.95
N ALA A 153 -15.37 23.01 9.64
CA ALA A 153 -14.99 22.03 8.63
C ALA A 153 -13.53 22.29 8.19
N PRO A 154 -12.55 21.43 8.55
CA PRO A 154 -11.15 21.64 8.21
C PRO A 154 -10.89 21.32 6.74
N VAL A 155 -10.77 22.36 5.90
CA VAL A 155 -10.55 22.26 4.45
C VAL A 155 -9.08 22.28 4.06
N VAL A 156 -8.22 22.86 4.90
CA VAL A 156 -6.75 22.86 4.72
C VAL A 156 -6.10 22.53 6.06
N LYS A 157 -5.18 21.56 6.07
CA LYS A 157 -4.45 21.13 7.27
C LYS A 157 -2.95 21.25 7.05
N GLN A 158 -2.30 22.26 7.65
CA GLN A 158 -0.85 22.43 7.65
C GLN A 158 -0.21 22.25 6.27
N ARG A 159 -0.72 22.96 5.26
CA ARG A 159 -0.22 22.92 3.87
C ARG A 159 0.17 24.29 3.38
N LYS A 160 1.15 24.34 2.48
CA LYS A 160 1.57 25.58 1.81
C LYS A 160 0.64 25.92 0.66
N GLY A 161 0.23 27.18 0.55
CA GLY A 161 -0.58 27.64 -0.56
C GLY A 161 -1.26 28.97 -0.29
N HIS A 162 -1.63 29.69 -1.36
CA HIS A 162 -2.32 30.97 -1.25
C HIS A 162 -3.84 30.86 -1.10
N TYR A 163 -4.41 29.68 -1.41
CA TYR A 163 -5.83 29.33 -1.29
C TYR A 163 -6.90 30.33 -1.82
N LYS A 164 -6.54 31.24 -2.74
CA LYS A 164 -7.50 32.21 -3.33
C LYS A 164 -8.75 31.54 -3.93
N GLU A 165 -8.56 30.53 -4.76
CA GLU A 165 -9.67 29.79 -5.39
C GLU A 165 -10.56 29.08 -4.37
N LEU A 166 -9.97 28.55 -3.29
CA LEU A 166 -10.72 27.95 -2.19
C LEU A 166 -11.67 28.97 -1.54
N PHE A 167 -11.17 30.17 -1.19
CA PHE A 167 -12.02 31.20 -0.59
C PHE A 167 -13.14 31.67 -1.54
N GLU A 168 -12.86 31.78 -2.84
CA GLU A 168 -13.89 32.09 -3.83
C GLU A 168 -14.97 31.00 -3.93
N GLN A 169 -14.58 29.72 -3.87
CA GLN A 169 -15.53 28.60 -3.83
C GLN A 169 -16.38 28.61 -2.56
N LEU A 170 -15.77 28.86 -1.40
CA LEU A 170 -16.49 28.93 -0.12
C LEU A 170 -17.51 30.07 -0.11
N ARG A 171 -17.17 31.23 -0.68
CA ARG A 171 -18.14 32.33 -0.86
C ARG A 171 -19.29 31.96 -1.80
N LYS A 172 -19.01 31.23 -2.89
CA LYS A 172 -20.07 30.73 -3.80
C LYS A 172 -21.03 29.77 -3.10
N LYS A 173 -20.55 29.05 -2.07
CA LYS A 173 -21.38 28.19 -1.19
C LYS A 173 -22.03 28.96 -0.03
N SER A 174 -21.92 30.29 0.00
CA SER A 174 -22.46 31.17 1.03
C SER A 174 -21.84 31.02 2.43
N PHE A 175 -20.62 30.47 2.53
CA PHE A 175 -19.87 30.53 3.79
C PHE A 175 -19.30 31.94 3.98
N LEU A 176 -19.51 32.51 5.17
CA LEU A 176 -19.12 33.89 5.50
C LEU A 176 -17.84 33.96 6.34
N THR A 177 -17.61 32.96 7.19
CA THR A 177 -16.54 32.99 8.19
C THR A 177 -15.65 31.77 8.06
N VAL A 178 -14.35 31.99 8.18
CA VAL A 178 -13.31 30.96 8.22
C VAL A 178 -12.42 31.21 9.42
N ARG A 179 -11.91 30.15 10.02
CA ARG A 179 -10.78 30.20 10.93
C ARG A 179 -9.53 29.95 10.10
N VAL A 180 -8.57 30.87 10.16
CA VAL A 180 -7.30 30.78 9.45
C VAL A 180 -6.19 30.90 10.48
N ASP A 181 -5.34 29.88 10.56
CA ASP A 181 -4.21 29.82 11.50
C ASP A 181 -4.61 30.12 12.95
N GLY A 182 -5.80 29.67 13.33
CA GLY A 182 -6.36 29.85 14.67
C GLY A 182 -7.27 31.07 14.84
N GLU A 183 -7.28 32.03 13.91
CA GLU A 183 -8.05 33.27 13.99
C GLU A 183 -9.30 33.25 13.11
N LEU A 184 -10.46 33.61 13.67
CA LEU A 184 -11.71 33.76 12.91
C LEU A 184 -11.68 35.05 12.08
N ARG A 185 -11.98 34.94 10.79
CA ARG A 185 -12.00 36.03 9.81
C ARG A 185 -13.17 35.86 8.86
N GLU A 186 -13.74 36.97 8.42
CA GLU A 186 -14.75 36.96 7.35
C GLU A 186 -14.10 36.81 5.97
N ILE A 187 -14.73 36.04 5.08
CA ILE A 187 -14.21 35.81 3.73
C ILE A 187 -14.50 37.02 2.84
N THR A 188 -13.45 37.74 2.48
CA THR A 188 -13.53 38.91 1.58
C THR A 188 -13.23 38.54 0.13
N TYR A 189 -13.63 39.42 -0.82
CA TYR A 189 -13.30 39.22 -2.24
C TYR A 189 -11.80 39.32 -2.47
N GLY A 190 -11.22 38.33 -3.15
CA GLY A 190 -9.79 38.27 -3.42
C GLY A 190 -8.91 37.88 -2.23
N MET A 191 -9.51 37.42 -1.11
CA MET A 191 -8.78 36.90 0.03
C MET A 191 -7.76 35.83 -0.40
N LYS A 192 -6.55 35.94 0.11
CA LYS A 192 -5.44 35.01 -0.18
C LYS A 192 -4.49 34.94 1.01
N LEU A 193 -3.82 33.81 1.16
CA LEU A 193 -2.78 33.58 2.15
C LEU A 193 -1.39 33.62 1.51
N ASP A 194 -0.35 33.51 2.33
CA ASP A 194 1.03 33.47 1.89
C ASP A 194 1.32 32.10 1.24
N ARG A 195 1.83 32.11 0.00
CA ARG A 195 2.08 30.87 -0.74
C ARG A 195 3.13 29.97 -0.08
N TYR A 196 4.08 30.52 0.66
CA TYR A 196 5.26 29.79 1.13
C TYR A 196 5.18 29.34 2.59
N LYS A 197 4.16 29.80 3.32
CA LYS A 197 3.92 29.43 4.72
C LYS A 197 2.93 28.27 4.83
N LEU A 198 3.03 27.52 5.92
CA LEU A 198 2.05 26.49 6.26
C LEU A 198 0.81 27.18 6.83
N HIS A 199 -0.34 26.80 6.29
CA HIS A 199 -1.63 27.32 6.73
C HIS A 199 -2.58 26.20 7.16
N SER A 200 -3.43 26.52 8.13
CA SER A 200 -4.62 25.75 8.48
C SER A 200 -5.86 26.61 8.22
N VAL A 201 -6.85 26.05 7.55
CA VAL A 201 -8.10 26.74 7.22
C VAL A 201 -9.28 25.85 7.56
N GLU A 202 -10.15 26.35 8.44
CA GLU A 202 -11.39 25.71 8.82
C GLU A 202 -12.58 26.61 8.50
N VAL A 203 -13.60 26.07 7.83
CA VAL A 203 -14.80 26.82 7.45
C VAL A 203 -15.80 26.75 8.59
N GLN A 204 -16.33 27.89 9.03
CA GLN A 204 -17.41 27.87 9.99
C GLN A 204 -18.73 27.52 9.30
N THR A 205 -19.29 26.39 9.68
CA THR A 205 -20.54 25.87 9.11
C THR A 205 -21.76 26.24 9.92
N ASP A 206 -21.66 26.23 11.25
CA ASP A 206 -22.74 26.67 12.15
C ASP A 206 -22.17 27.19 13.49
N LYS A 207 -23.01 27.98 14.18
CA LYS A 207 -22.79 28.48 15.54
C LYS A 207 -24.07 28.27 16.33
N LEU A 208 -24.03 27.41 17.33
CA LEU A 208 -25.22 26.97 18.05
C LEU A 208 -24.91 26.63 19.52
N THR A 209 -25.96 26.55 20.33
CA THR A 209 -25.88 25.92 21.66
C THR A 209 -26.28 24.46 21.51
N ILE A 210 -25.43 23.54 21.96
CA ILE A 210 -25.76 22.12 21.98
C ILE A 210 -26.84 21.90 23.03
N ALA A 211 -27.95 21.32 22.59
CA ALA A 211 -29.10 21.00 23.44
C ALA A 211 -29.92 19.88 22.80
N GLU A 212 -30.43 18.94 23.60
CA GLU A 212 -31.26 17.82 23.11
C GLU A 212 -32.48 18.31 22.31
N LYS A 213 -33.09 19.42 22.74
CA LYS A 213 -34.23 20.04 22.03
C LYS A 213 -33.93 20.46 20.59
N ASN A 214 -32.66 20.65 20.23
CA ASN A 214 -32.21 21.08 18.91
C ASN A 214 -31.56 19.93 18.12
N ARG A 215 -31.78 18.67 18.51
CA ARG A 215 -31.13 17.48 17.95
C ARG A 215 -31.14 17.44 16.41
N ASP A 216 -32.28 17.70 15.78
CA ASP A 216 -32.41 17.65 14.32
C ASP A 216 -31.56 18.73 13.62
N ARG A 217 -31.52 19.94 14.18
CA ARG A 217 -30.66 21.02 13.68
C ARG A 217 -29.19 20.65 13.87
N LEU A 218 -28.82 20.14 15.04
CA LEU A 218 -27.46 19.73 15.33
C LEU A 218 -26.98 18.64 14.36
N LEU A 219 -27.82 17.64 14.09
CA LEU A 219 -27.53 16.58 13.13
C LEU A 219 -27.36 17.14 11.70
N ALA A 220 -28.22 18.06 11.27
CA ALA A 220 -28.09 18.71 9.96
C ALA A 220 -26.76 19.50 9.83
N SER A 221 -26.41 20.27 10.86
CA SER A 221 -25.17 21.05 10.90
C SER A 221 -23.93 20.15 10.99
N LEU A 222 -23.98 19.07 11.76
CA LEU A 222 -22.95 18.05 11.82
C LEU A 222 -22.71 17.41 10.45
N ARG A 223 -23.78 17.00 9.75
CA ARG A 223 -23.69 16.41 8.40
C ARG A 223 -23.07 17.37 7.39
N LEU A 224 -23.48 18.65 7.43
CA LEU A 224 -22.89 19.69 6.59
C LEU A 224 -21.39 19.84 6.89
N THR A 225 -21.02 19.86 8.17
CA THR A 225 -19.63 20.06 8.61
C THR A 225 -18.74 18.90 8.18
N LEU A 226 -19.18 17.67 8.42
CA LEU A 226 -18.47 16.47 7.95
C LEU A 226 -18.39 16.41 6.43
N LYS A 227 -19.42 16.86 5.70
CA LYS A 227 -19.39 16.89 4.24
C LYS A 227 -18.35 17.88 3.70
N GLU A 228 -18.30 19.09 4.25
CA GLU A 228 -17.35 20.11 3.80
C GLU A 228 -15.92 19.84 4.30
N GLY A 229 -15.76 19.16 5.44
CA GLY A 229 -14.47 18.78 6.01
C GLY A 229 -13.95 17.40 5.60
N ASP A 230 -14.52 16.81 4.54
CA ASP A 230 -14.17 15.48 4.00
C ASP A 230 -14.13 14.38 5.08
N GLY A 231 -15.25 14.25 5.80
CA GLY A 231 -15.43 13.30 6.89
C GLY A 231 -14.81 13.71 8.22
N VAL A 232 -14.18 14.88 8.32
CA VAL A 232 -13.61 15.43 9.57
C VAL A 232 -14.36 16.68 10.00
N MET A 233 -14.58 16.83 11.29
CA MET A 233 -15.20 17.99 11.92
C MET A 233 -14.33 18.44 13.10
N MET A 234 -14.25 19.74 13.28
CA MET A 234 -13.66 20.39 14.45
C MET A 234 -14.78 21.15 15.19
N LEU A 235 -14.79 21.02 16.51
CA LEU A 235 -15.65 21.78 17.40
C LEU A 235 -14.78 22.72 18.21
N GLN A 236 -15.20 23.97 18.35
CA GLN A 236 -14.60 24.92 19.28
C GLN A 236 -15.64 25.42 20.27
N GLU A 237 -15.37 25.27 21.56
CA GLU A 237 -16.19 25.87 22.61
C GLU A 237 -15.91 27.38 22.69
N ILE A 238 -16.97 28.20 22.65
CA ILE A 238 -16.82 29.67 22.60
C ILE A 238 -16.33 30.23 23.94
N ALA A 239 -16.72 29.61 25.06
CA ALA A 239 -16.40 30.11 26.40
C ALA A 239 -14.92 29.87 26.78
N THR A 240 -14.40 28.68 26.47
CA THR A 240 -13.05 28.25 26.86
C THR A 240 -12.03 28.40 25.72
N GLY A 241 -12.50 28.43 24.47
CA GLY A 241 -11.64 28.35 23.29
C GLY A 241 -11.10 26.94 23.03
N GLU A 242 -11.44 25.95 23.86
CA GLU A 242 -11.01 24.56 23.71
C GLU A 242 -11.54 23.96 22.41
N VAL A 243 -10.73 23.10 21.82
CA VAL A 243 -10.99 22.47 20.53
C VAL A 243 -11.03 20.97 20.67
N ALA A 244 -12.02 20.36 20.04
CA ALA A 244 -12.16 18.92 19.93
C ALA A 244 -12.38 18.55 18.47
N TYR A 245 -12.02 17.33 18.12
CA TYR A 245 -12.18 16.86 16.76
C TYR A 245 -12.96 15.54 16.70
N PHE A 246 -13.68 15.37 15.61
CA PHE A 246 -14.50 14.21 15.32
C PHE A 246 -14.32 13.81 13.87
N SER A 247 -14.31 12.52 13.58
CA SER A 247 -14.07 12.03 12.22
C SER A 247 -14.80 10.73 11.94
N ARG A 248 -15.27 10.58 10.71
CA ARG A 248 -15.74 9.31 10.12
C ARG A 248 -14.58 8.41 9.73
N HIS A 249 -13.40 8.99 9.54
CA HIS A 249 -12.15 8.30 9.28
C HIS A 249 -11.38 8.06 10.58
N LEU A 250 -10.37 7.18 10.52
CA LEU A 250 -9.48 6.96 11.66
C LEU A 250 -8.80 8.27 12.05
N MET A 251 -8.86 8.57 13.34
CA MET A 251 -8.45 9.86 13.87
C MET A 251 -7.87 9.74 15.28
N ASP A 252 -6.85 10.55 15.55
CA ASP A 252 -6.39 10.87 16.88
C ASP A 252 -7.20 12.03 17.50
N PRO A 253 -7.95 11.80 18.60
CA PRO A 253 -8.73 12.83 19.26
C PRO A 253 -7.92 14.02 19.80
N GLU A 254 -6.64 13.81 20.14
CA GLU A 254 -5.82 14.84 20.78
C GLU A 254 -5.17 15.77 19.76
N THR A 255 -4.64 15.19 18.67
CA THR A 255 -3.79 15.93 17.74
C THR A 255 -4.50 16.39 16.48
N GLY A 256 -5.69 15.87 16.18
CA GLY A 256 -6.34 16.17 14.90
C GLY A 256 -5.88 15.29 13.74
N LEU A 257 -4.86 14.44 13.96
CA LEU A 257 -4.27 13.58 12.93
C LEU A 257 -5.29 12.57 12.44
N SER A 258 -5.41 12.40 11.12
CA SER A 258 -6.33 11.44 10.53
C SER A 258 -5.62 10.59 9.47
N TYR A 259 -5.97 9.31 9.45
CA TYR A 259 -5.52 8.35 8.44
C TYR A 259 -6.66 8.01 7.48
N ASN A 260 -6.27 7.68 6.25
CA ASN A 260 -7.20 7.07 5.30
C ASN A 260 -7.65 5.70 5.79
N GLU A 261 -8.73 5.19 5.20
CA GLU A 261 -9.19 3.83 5.47
C GLU A 261 -8.10 2.80 5.11
N PRO A 262 -7.71 1.91 6.04
CA PRO A 262 -6.69 0.91 5.77
C PRO A 262 -7.13 -0.06 4.67
N ALA A 263 -6.35 -0.11 3.60
CA ALA A 263 -6.49 -1.07 2.52
C ALA A 263 -5.15 -1.82 2.32
N PRO A 264 -5.16 -3.04 1.74
CA PRO A 264 -3.95 -3.84 1.60
C PRO A 264 -2.81 -3.11 0.88
N HIS A 265 -3.14 -2.23 -0.07
CA HIS A 265 -2.14 -1.46 -0.81
C HIS A 265 -1.44 -0.36 0.02
N ASN A 266 -2.03 0.09 1.14
CA ASN A 266 -1.38 1.00 2.09
C ASN A 266 -0.25 0.30 2.84
N PHE A 267 -0.30 -1.02 2.95
CA PHE A 267 0.73 -1.85 3.57
C PHE A 267 1.70 -2.42 2.55
N SER A 268 1.69 -1.96 1.29
CA SER A 268 2.63 -2.41 0.27
C SER A 268 3.73 -1.39 0.07
N PHE A 269 4.98 -1.74 0.38
CA PHE A 269 6.14 -0.90 0.06
C PHE A 269 6.38 -0.76 -1.47
N ASN A 270 5.72 -1.58 -2.29
CA ASN A 270 5.74 -1.48 -3.75
C ASN A 270 4.68 -0.51 -4.31
N SER A 271 3.74 -0.05 -3.48
CA SER A 271 2.71 0.92 -3.86
C SER A 271 3.11 2.32 -3.41
N PRO A 272 2.88 3.38 -4.20
CA PRO A 272 3.08 4.76 -3.76
C PRO A 272 2.37 5.09 -2.44
N ASN A 273 1.22 4.48 -2.19
CA ASN A 273 0.39 4.71 -0.99
C ASN A 273 0.95 4.07 0.28
N GLY A 274 1.85 3.08 0.18
CA GLY A 274 2.47 2.40 1.31
C GLY A 274 4.00 2.52 1.36
N SER A 275 4.62 2.98 0.28
CA SER A 275 6.06 3.14 0.20
C SER A 275 6.52 4.36 1.00
N CYS A 276 7.62 4.20 1.74
CA CYS A 276 8.26 5.31 2.43
C CYS A 276 8.69 6.39 1.41
N PRO A 277 8.36 7.68 1.62
CA PRO A 277 8.65 8.75 0.66
C PRO A 277 10.16 9.00 0.47
N ARG A 278 10.97 8.67 1.48
CA ARG A 278 12.43 8.85 1.45
C ARG A 278 13.14 7.79 0.61
N CYS A 279 12.84 6.50 0.84
CA CYS A 279 13.50 5.39 0.15
C CYS A 279 12.69 4.79 -1.00
N LYS A 280 11.46 5.27 -1.23
CA LYS A 280 10.51 4.75 -2.25
C LYS A 280 10.29 3.25 -2.11
N GLY A 281 10.20 2.77 -0.87
CA GLY A 281 9.96 1.37 -0.53
C GLY A 281 11.17 0.44 -0.67
N LEU A 282 12.37 0.96 -0.94
CA LEU A 282 13.59 0.14 -1.07
C LEU A 282 14.18 -0.28 0.28
N GLY A 283 13.74 0.33 1.39
CA GLY A 283 14.31 0.09 2.72
C GLY A 283 15.71 0.67 2.95
N ALA A 284 16.42 1.05 1.88
CA ALA A 284 17.74 1.67 1.94
C ALA A 284 17.80 2.96 1.10
N VAL A 285 18.68 3.88 1.50
CA VAL A 285 19.09 5.05 0.71
C VAL A 285 20.60 5.03 0.55
N ARG A 286 21.09 5.39 -0.64
CA ARG A 286 22.52 5.53 -0.85
C ARG A 286 22.98 6.83 -0.22
N VAL A 287 23.78 6.73 0.83
CA VAL A 287 24.44 7.85 1.48
C VAL A 287 25.93 7.68 1.27
N ILE A 288 26.62 8.80 1.08
CA ILE A 288 28.08 8.79 0.99
C ILE A 288 28.63 8.46 2.37
N GLU A 289 29.47 7.44 2.45
CA GLU A 289 30.20 7.11 3.66
C GLU A 289 31.47 7.97 3.73
N LEU A 290 31.54 8.84 4.74
CA LEU A 290 32.67 9.77 4.91
C LEU A 290 33.99 9.05 5.10
N ASP A 291 34.01 7.89 5.74
CA ASP A 291 35.23 7.10 5.98
C ASP A 291 35.76 6.45 4.69
N SER A 292 34.88 6.20 3.71
CA SER A 292 35.30 5.80 2.36
C SER A 292 35.93 6.94 1.56
N ILE A 293 35.66 8.20 1.92
CA ILE A 293 36.26 9.40 1.28
C ILE A 293 37.53 9.85 2.00
N VAL A 294 37.50 9.87 3.33
CA VAL A 294 38.62 10.30 4.19
C VAL A 294 39.01 9.17 5.14
N PRO A 295 39.67 8.12 4.62
CA PRO A 295 40.05 6.97 5.43
C PRO A 295 41.09 7.32 6.52
N ALA A 296 41.85 8.41 6.33
CA ALA A 296 42.88 8.87 7.26
C ALA A 296 42.63 10.31 7.74
N ARG A 297 41.65 10.48 8.64
CA ARG A 297 41.22 11.79 9.18
C ARG A 297 42.33 12.72 9.75
N PRO A 298 43.45 12.24 10.34
CA PRO A 298 44.49 13.14 10.87
C PRO A 298 45.55 13.56 9.83
N LYS A 299 45.48 13.11 8.57
CA LYS A 299 46.43 13.56 7.55
C LYS A 299 46.10 14.98 7.10
N SER A 300 47.13 15.79 6.84
CA SER A 300 46.93 17.07 6.18
C SER A 300 46.45 16.83 4.75
N ILE A 301 45.61 17.73 4.23
CA ILE A 301 45.08 17.65 2.85
C ILE A 301 46.21 17.52 1.80
N TYR A 302 47.39 18.08 2.10
CA TYR A 302 48.57 17.97 1.24
C TYR A 302 49.18 16.57 1.18
N ALA A 303 48.95 15.74 2.21
CA ALA A 303 49.52 14.39 2.35
C ALA A 303 48.55 13.25 1.93
N GLY A 304 47.36 13.59 1.43
CA GLY A 304 46.33 12.66 0.97
C GLY A 304 45.19 12.46 1.96
#